data_AF-A0A2L2NI69-F1
#
_entry.id   AF-A0A2L2NI69-F1
#
_cell.length_a   1.000
_cell.length_b   1.000
_cell.length_c   1.000
_cell.angle_alpha   90.00
_cell.angle_beta   90.00
_cell.angle_gamma   90.00
#
_symmetry.space_group_name_H-M   'P 1'
#
loop_
_entity.id
_entity.type
_entity.pdbx_description
1 polymer ?
#
loop_
_entity_poly.entity_id
_entity_poly.type
_entity_poly.pdbx_seq_one_letter_code
_entity_poly.pdbx_strand_id
1 'polypeptide(L)'
;MLPKNSNETYPQKDREFLEQIPQSQSPSLNGLRVLVVDDNEDCLCIVTFILSDYQAQTKTATSVDEAIEAIEEWKPDIVISDIGMPNKDGYSLVSSIRNKEASMGGFLPAVALTSYVYPEDISEAIDAGFQEVIRKPFEPDELVAVLARLTGQTI
;
A
#
# COMPACT_ATOMS: atom_id res chain seq x y z
N MET A 1 13.99 -37.03 9.27
CA MET A 1 14.35 -37.83 8.07
C MET A 1 13.11 -37.85 7.18
N LEU A 2 13.12 -37.07 6.10
CA LEU A 2 12.03 -37.02 5.12
C LEU A 2 12.11 -38.26 4.20
N PRO A 3 10.99 -38.91 3.86
CA PRO A 3 10.98 -39.85 2.74
C PRO A 3 10.97 -39.10 1.39
N LYS A 4 11.70 -39.65 0.41
CA LYS A 4 11.80 -39.18 -0.98
C LYS A 4 10.72 -39.84 -1.85
N ASN A 5 10.04 -39.01 -2.65
CA ASN A 5 9.20 -39.22 -3.85
C ASN A 5 8.84 -40.64 -4.33
N SER A 6 7.57 -40.85 -4.70
CA SER A 6 7.15 -41.13 -6.11
C SER A 6 5.63 -41.40 -6.23
N ASN A 7 4.95 -40.65 -7.10
CA ASN A 7 3.68 -41.00 -7.77
C ASN A 7 2.40 -41.25 -6.94
N GLU A 8 1.91 -40.25 -6.19
CA GLU A 8 0.47 -40.20 -5.86
C GLU A 8 -0.29 -39.52 -7.00
N THR A 9 -0.91 -40.35 -7.83
CA THR A 9 -1.75 -39.92 -8.95
C THR A 9 -3.08 -39.45 -8.35
N TYR A 10 -3.26 -38.15 -8.20
CA TYR A 10 -4.56 -37.57 -7.84
C TYR A 10 -5.63 -38.06 -8.84
N PRO A 11 -6.80 -38.54 -8.37
CA PRO A 11 -7.89 -38.96 -9.24
C PRO A 11 -8.22 -37.86 -10.25
N GLN A 12 -8.41 -38.23 -11.53
CA GLN A 12 -8.70 -37.29 -12.61
C GLN A 12 -9.86 -36.33 -12.28
N LYS A 13 -10.85 -36.85 -11.54
CA LYS A 13 -12.05 -36.15 -11.09
C LYS A 13 -11.75 -35.02 -10.09
N ASP A 14 -10.68 -35.16 -9.33
CA ASP A 14 -10.24 -34.16 -8.35
C ASP A 14 -9.41 -33.07 -9.03
N ARG A 15 -8.68 -33.40 -10.11
CA ARG A 15 -8.00 -32.40 -10.95
C ARG A 15 -9.00 -31.52 -11.70
N GLU A 16 -10.04 -32.13 -12.28
CA GLU A 16 -11.11 -31.38 -12.94
C GLU A 16 -11.86 -30.47 -11.96
N PHE A 17 -11.98 -30.87 -10.69
CA PHE A 17 -12.55 -30.05 -9.63
C PHE A 17 -11.64 -28.86 -9.25
N LEU A 18 -10.32 -29.08 -9.18
CA LEU A 18 -9.33 -28.04 -8.89
C LEU A 18 -9.17 -27.01 -10.04
N GLU A 19 -9.33 -27.44 -11.30
CA GLU A 19 -9.30 -26.56 -12.48
C GLU A 19 -10.62 -25.77 -12.68
N GLN A 20 -11.71 -26.21 -12.02
CA GLN A 20 -13.02 -25.56 -12.04
C GLN A 20 -13.30 -24.71 -10.81
N ILE A 21 -12.38 -24.65 -9.84
CA ILE A 21 -12.42 -23.59 -8.84
C ILE A 21 -12.26 -22.30 -9.64
N PRO A 22 -13.26 -21.39 -9.65
CA PRO A 22 -13.03 -20.07 -10.17
C PRO A 22 -11.80 -19.58 -9.45
N GLN A 23 -10.70 -19.31 -10.16
CA GLN A 23 -9.67 -18.47 -9.58
C GLN A 23 -10.42 -17.20 -9.25
N SER A 24 -10.84 -17.05 -7.99
CA SER A 24 -11.39 -15.83 -7.48
C SER A 24 -10.39 -14.79 -7.96
N GLN A 25 -10.82 -13.90 -8.83
CA GLN A 25 -10.06 -12.70 -9.12
C GLN A 25 -9.97 -12.02 -7.77
N SER A 26 -8.92 -12.34 -7.00
CA SER A 26 -8.53 -11.52 -5.89
C SER A 26 -8.32 -10.14 -6.50
N PRO A 27 -8.77 -9.07 -5.83
CA PRO A 27 -8.34 -7.72 -6.14
C PRO A 27 -6.86 -7.74 -6.54
N SER A 28 -6.48 -7.20 -7.69
CA SER A 28 -5.08 -7.21 -8.10
C SER A 28 -4.59 -5.77 -8.20
N LEU A 29 -3.48 -5.48 -7.54
CA LEU A 29 -2.74 -4.23 -7.68
C LEU A 29 -1.53 -4.44 -8.63
N ASN A 30 -1.63 -5.39 -9.56
CA ASN A 30 -0.52 -5.80 -10.40
C ASN A 30 0.16 -4.61 -11.10
N GLY A 31 1.46 -4.47 -10.87
CA GLY A 31 2.28 -3.41 -11.46
C GLY A 31 2.10 -2.03 -10.83
N LEU A 32 1.20 -1.87 -9.85
CA LEU A 32 1.07 -0.63 -9.10
C LEU A 32 2.31 -0.41 -8.24
N ARG A 33 2.94 0.76 -8.37
CA ARG A 33 4.11 1.15 -7.58
C ARG A 33 3.66 1.94 -6.36
N VAL A 34 3.74 1.32 -5.20
CA VAL A 34 3.36 1.91 -3.91
C VAL A 34 4.61 2.29 -3.13
N LEU A 35 4.73 3.56 -2.74
CA LEU A 35 5.74 3.99 -1.77
C LEU A 35 5.12 3.96 -0.38
N VAL A 36 5.73 3.24 0.56
CA VAL A 36 5.29 3.15 1.95
C VAL A 36 6.28 3.88 2.84
N VAL A 37 5.79 4.82 3.64
CA VAL A 37 6.59 5.66 4.53
C VAL A 37 6.12 5.46 5.97
N ASP A 38 7.00 4.96 6.82
CA ASP A 38 6.74 4.71 8.25
C ASP A 38 8.11 4.61 8.95
N ASP A 39 8.27 5.23 10.12
CA ASP A 39 9.53 5.19 10.88
C ASP A 39 9.73 3.81 11.56
N ASN A 40 8.69 2.98 11.60
CA ASN A 40 8.72 1.65 12.14
C ASN A 40 8.91 0.59 11.05
N GLU A 41 10.09 -0.06 11.04
CA GLU A 41 10.44 -1.12 10.10
C GLU A 41 9.47 -2.32 10.11
N ASP A 42 8.88 -2.66 11.27
CA ASP A 42 7.89 -3.73 11.36
C ASP A 42 6.60 -3.34 10.62
N CYS A 43 6.18 -2.08 10.73
CA CYS A 43 5.03 -1.56 9.98
C CYS A 43 5.29 -1.60 8.47
N LEU A 44 6.48 -1.14 8.04
CA LEU A 44 6.91 -1.23 6.64
C LEU A 44 6.90 -2.67 6.13
N CYS A 45 7.40 -3.61 6.93
CA CYS A 45 7.44 -5.04 6.58
C CYS A 45 6.04 -5.62 6.41
N ILE A 46 5.12 -5.35 7.35
CA ILE A 46 3.74 -5.84 7.30
C ILE A 46 3.00 -5.28 6.09
N VAL A 47 3.08 -3.97 5.84
CA VAL A 47 2.41 -3.34 4.70
C VAL A 47 2.98 -3.88 3.38
N THR A 48 4.30 -4.01 3.27
CA THR A 48 4.95 -4.58 2.09
C THR A 48 4.53 -6.02 1.85
N PHE A 49 4.45 -6.83 2.90
CA PHE A 49 3.99 -8.22 2.82
C PHE A 49 2.56 -8.29 2.29
N ILE A 50 1.64 -7.50 2.85
CA ILE A 50 0.26 -7.40 2.38
C ILE A 50 0.24 -7.04 0.89
N LEU A 51 0.87 -5.93 0.51
CA LEU A 51 0.85 -5.43 -0.87
C LEU A 51 1.47 -6.40 -1.88
N SER A 52 2.44 -7.22 -1.44
CA SER A 52 3.06 -8.24 -2.29
C SER A 52 2.11 -9.39 -2.64
N ASP A 53 1.21 -9.78 -1.71
CA ASP A 53 0.16 -10.78 -1.96
C ASP A 53 -0.81 -10.30 -3.06
N TYR A 54 -1.01 -8.98 -3.10
CA TYR A 54 -1.81 -8.26 -4.09
C TYR A 54 -1.02 -7.86 -5.35
N GLN A 55 0.21 -8.36 -5.54
CA GLN A 55 1.07 -8.16 -6.71
C GLN A 55 1.51 -6.71 -6.97
N ALA A 56 1.40 -5.83 -5.96
CA ALA A 56 1.94 -4.48 -6.05
C ALA A 56 3.47 -4.49 -5.93
N GLN A 57 4.12 -3.56 -6.63
CA GLN A 57 5.54 -3.26 -6.40
C GLN A 57 5.61 -2.26 -5.26
N THR A 58 6.43 -2.54 -4.25
CA THR A 58 6.54 -1.69 -3.07
C THR A 58 7.97 -1.19 -2.91
N LYS A 59 8.14 0.10 -2.63
CA LYS A 59 9.38 0.68 -2.10
C LYS A 59 9.07 1.28 -0.73
N THR A 60 10.01 1.18 0.20
CA THR A 60 9.84 1.68 1.57
C THR A 60 10.77 2.85 1.83
N ALA A 61 10.35 3.75 2.73
CA ALA A 61 11.16 4.82 3.26
C ALA A 61 10.89 4.97 4.77
N THR A 62 11.91 5.29 5.54
CA THR A 62 11.82 5.48 7.00
C THR A 62 11.77 6.95 7.40
N SER A 63 11.91 7.86 6.43
CA SER A 63 11.90 9.30 6.64
C SER A 63 11.30 10.04 5.44
N VAL A 64 10.96 11.32 5.65
CA VAL A 64 10.46 12.21 4.60
C VAL A 64 11.50 12.43 3.50
N ASP A 65 12.76 12.60 3.88
CA ASP A 65 13.84 12.85 2.92
C ASP A 65 14.02 11.64 1.99
N GLU A 66 14.06 10.43 2.54
CA GLU A 66 14.09 9.18 1.77
C GLU A 66 12.84 9.03 0.88
N ALA A 67 11.67 9.43 1.38
CA ALA A 67 10.43 9.38 0.61
C ALA A 67 10.46 10.33 -0.58
N ILE A 68 10.95 11.57 -0.40
CA ILE A 68 11.06 12.56 -1.49
C ILE A 68 12.06 12.09 -2.55
N GLU A 69 13.21 11.56 -2.15
CA GLU A 69 14.19 10.97 -3.09
C GLU A 69 13.56 9.79 -3.86
N ALA A 70 12.87 8.89 -3.16
CA ALA A 70 12.18 7.77 -3.79
C ALA A 70 11.08 8.23 -4.76
N ILE A 71 10.35 9.30 -4.46
CA ILE A 71 9.35 9.87 -5.37
C ILE A 71 9.99 10.35 -6.67
N GLU A 72 11.16 10.96 -6.59
CA GLU A 72 11.87 11.49 -7.77
C GLU A 72 12.45 10.39 -8.66
N GLU A 73 13.11 9.41 -8.05
CA GLU A 73 13.82 8.37 -8.77
C GLU A 73 12.88 7.26 -9.27
N TRP A 74 12.01 6.79 -8.38
CA TRP A 74 11.19 5.61 -8.63
C TRP A 74 9.80 5.96 -9.17
N LYS A 75 9.35 7.21 -8.99
CA LYS A 75 8.07 7.75 -9.49
C LYS A 75 6.89 6.85 -9.12
N PRO A 76 6.56 6.65 -7.84
CA PRO A 76 5.45 5.82 -7.42
C PRO A 76 4.13 6.31 -8.01
N ASP A 77 3.16 5.41 -8.10
CA ASP A 77 1.80 5.72 -8.55
C ASP A 77 0.90 6.15 -7.38
N ILE A 78 1.28 5.79 -6.15
CA ILE A 78 0.61 6.17 -4.90
C ILE A 78 1.56 6.10 -3.71
N VAL A 79 1.34 6.95 -2.70
CA VAL A 79 2.08 6.98 -1.44
C VAL A 79 1.17 6.58 -0.28
N ILE A 80 1.66 5.73 0.61
CA ILE A 80 1.11 5.47 1.94
C ILE A 80 2.07 6.08 2.93
N SER A 81 1.60 6.97 3.80
CA SER A 81 2.44 7.58 4.84
C SER A 81 1.82 7.40 6.20
N ASP A 82 2.63 7.01 7.18
CA ASP A 82 2.27 7.15 8.58
C ASP A 82 2.25 8.63 8.97
N ILE A 83 1.23 9.03 9.73
CA ILE A 83 1.12 10.38 10.32
C ILE A 83 1.62 10.40 11.78
N GLY A 84 1.65 9.23 12.42
CA GLY A 84 2.10 9.02 13.79
C GLY A 84 3.61 9.18 13.98
N MET A 85 4.39 9.31 12.91
CA MET A 85 5.84 9.50 12.97
C MET A 85 6.23 10.65 13.92
N PRO A 86 7.30 10.48 14.72
CA PRO A 86 7.86 11.54 15.55
C PRO A 86 8.02 12.84 14.75
N ASN A 87 7.76 13.98 15.39
CA ASN A 87 7.86 15.31 14.78
C ASN A 87 6.84 15.66 13.67
N LYS A 88 5.75 14.88 13.50
CA LYS A 88 4.65 15.17 12.52
C LYS A 88 5.08 15.12 11.06
N ASP A 89 6.12 14.36 10.76
CA ASP A 89 6.79 14.33 9.47
C ASP A 89 5.88 13.90 8.28
N GLY A 90 4.83 13.10 8.52
CA GLY A 90 3.86 12.73 7.47
C GLY A 90 3.09 13.92 6.87
N TYR A 91 2.80 14.95 7.66
CA TYR A 91 2.18 16.19 7.16
C TYR A 91 3.14 16.99 6.28
N SER A 92 4.42 17.04 6.67
CA SER A 92 5.48 17.69 5.91
C SER A 92 5.70 17.02 4.56
N LEU A 93 5.61 15.69 4.50
CA LEU A 93 5.69 14.93 3.25
C LEU A 93 4.57 15.31 2.28
N VAL A 94 3.31 15.22 2.71
CA VAL A 94 2.19 15.51 1.80
C VAL A 94 2.19 16.97 1.35
N SER A 95 2.52 17.91 2.25
CA SER A 95 2.68 19.33 1.90
C SER A 95 3.75 19.53 0.83
N SER A 96 4.90 18.85 0.96
CA SER A 96 5.98 18.90 -0.03
C SER A 96 5.56 18.34 -1.39
N ILE A 97 4.81 17.23 -1.40
CA ILE A 97 4.23 16.65 -2.62
C ILE A 97 3.29 17.65 -3.31
N ARG A 98 2.34 18.25 -2.57
CA ARG A 98 1.39 19.21 -3.15
C ARG A 98 2.05 20.49 -3.67
N ASN A 99 3.06 21.01 -2.96
CA ASN A 99 3.83 22.17 -3.44
C ASN A 99 4.56 21.86 -4.76
N LYS A 100 5.08 20.63 -4.89
CA LYS A 100 5.75 20.17 -6.10
C LYS A 100 4.78 20.01 -7.27
N GLU A 101 3.59 19.46 -7.03
CA GLU A 101 2.52 19.36 -8.02
C GLU A 101 2.03 20.74 -8.48
N ALA A 102 1.90 21.69 -7.56
CA ALA A 102 1.51 23.07 -7.89
C ALA A 102 2.53 23.75 -8.83
N SER A 103 3.81 23.38 -8.76
CA SER A 103 4.88 23.97 -9.57
C SER A 103 5.15 23.22 -10.88
N MET A 104 5.03 21.90 -10.91
CA MET A 104 5.40 21.07 -12.07
C MET A 104 4.24 20.33 -12.73
N GLY A 105 3.06 20.37 -12.14
CA GLY A 105 1.89 19.59 -12.57
C GLY A 105 1.99 18.12 -12.17
N GLY A 106 0.90 17.39 -12.45
CA GLY A 106 0.71 16.00 -12.02
C GLY A 106 -0.07 15.90 -10.71
N PHE A 107 -0.38 14.66 -10.34
CA PHE A 107 -1.04 14.34 -9.07
C PHE A 107 -0.63 12.94 -8.62
N LEU A 108 -0.06 12.86 -7.43
CA LEU A 108 0.33 11.66 -6.72
C LEU A 108 -0.65 11.45 -5.56
N PRO A 109 -1.54 10.46 -5.64
CA PRO A 109 -2.41 10.10 -4.53
C PRO A 109 -1.60 9.75 -3.28
N ALA A 110 -2.08 10.20 -2.13
CA ALA A 110 -1.49 9.95 -0.82
C ALA A 110 -2.56 9.44 0.15
N VAL A 111 -2.27 8.33 0.82
CA VAL A 111 -3.09 7.71 1.86
C VAL A 111 -2.37 7.85 3.19
N ALA A 112 -3.08 8.37 4.18
CA ALA A 112 -2.60 8.41 5.55
C ALA A 112 -2.90 7.07 6.23
N LEU A 113 -1.89 6.44 6.81
CA LEU A 113 -2.04 5.31 7.71
C LEU A 113 -1.79 5.83 9.13
N THR A 114 -2.68 5.62 10.10
CA THR A 114 -2.47 6.27 11.41
C THR A 114 -3.09 5.54 12.59
N SER A 115 -2.42 5.61 13.74
CA SER A 115 -2.98 5.21 15.04
C SER A 115 -3.80 6.32 15.71
N TYR A 116 -3.83 7.54 15.14
CA TYR A 116 -4.65 8.63 15.63
C TYR A 116 -6.14 8.31 15.46
N VAL A 117 -6.92 8.57 16.50
CA VAL A 117 -8.32 8.15 16.60
C VAL A 117 -9.31 9.31 16.68
N TYR A 118 -8.83 10.55 16.80
CA TYR A 118 -9.74 11.68 16.96
C TYR A 118 -10.22 12.20 15.60
N PRO A 119 -11.49 12.64 15.49
CA PRO A 119 -12.03 13.21 14.25
C PRO A 119 -11.23 14.41 13.72
N GLU A 120 -10.68 15.23 14.62
CA GLU A 120 -9.83 16.36 14.28
C GLU A 120 -8.55 15.94 13.55
N ASP A 121 -7.94 14.80 13.92
CA ASP A 121 -6.74 14.29 13.26
C ASP A 121 -7.02 13.85 11.82
N ILE A 122 -8.23 13.30 11.56
CA ILE A 122 -8.66 12.96 10.20
C ILE A 122 -8.86 14.23 9.37
N SER A 123 -9.52 15.24 9.94
CA SER A 123 -9.75 16.51 9.23
C SER A 123 -8.42 17.17 8.87
N GLU A 124 -7.47 17.22 9.82
CA GLU A 124 -6.13 17.78 9.60
C GLU A 124 -5.40 17.03 8.49
N ALA A 125 -5.49 15.69 8.44
CA ALA A 125 -4.90 14.88 7.38
C ALA A 125 -5.48 15.19 5.99
N ILE A 126 -6.81 15.26 5.88
CA ILE A 126 -7.45 15.58 4.60
C ILE A 126 -7.12 17.02 4.18
N ASP A 127 -7.16 17.99 5.10
CA ASP A 127 -6.84 19.39 4.83
C ASP A 127 -5.37 19.58 4.42
N ALA A 128 -4.46 18.76 4.93
CA ALA A 128 -3.06 18.76 4.52
C ALA A 128 -2.82 18.21 3.10
N GLY A 129 -3.80 17.51 2.53
CA GLY A 129 -3.78 17.03 1.15
C GLY A 129 -3.65 15.51 0.99
N PHE A 130 -3.90 14.73 2.05
CA PHE A 130 -4.18 13.30 1.90
C PHE A 130 -5.56 13.10 1.27
N GLN A 131 -5.70 12.04 0.48
CA GLN A 131 -6.97 11.71 -0.18
C GLN A 131 -7.84 10.81 0.70
N GLU A 132 -7.21 9.97 1.52
CA GLU A 132 -7.87 9.01 2.39
C GLU A 132 -7.07 8.82 3.66
N VAL A 133 -7.76 8.45 4.74
CA VAL A 133 -7.17 8.12 6.04
C VAL A 133 -7.63 6.73 6.45
N ILE A 134 -6.68 5.83 6.67
CA ILE A 134 -6.90 4.47 7.15
C ILE A 134 -6.34 4.36 8.56
N ARG A 135 -7.17 3.86 9.49
CA ARG A 135 -6.79 3.73 10.89
C ARG A 135 -6.09 2.39 11.13
N LYS A 136 -5.06 2.39 11.97
CA LYS A 136 -4.44 1.19 12.53
C LYS A 136 -5.26 0.72 13.75
N PRO A 137 -5.53 -0.59 13.93
CA PRO A 137 -5.29 -1.67 12.97
C PRO A 137 -6.28 -1.60 11.80
N PHE A 138 -5.83 -2.01 10.61
CA PHE A 138 -6.61 -2.04 9.37
C PHE A 138 -6.66 -3.47 8.83
N GLU A 139 -7.70 -3.75 8.04
CA GLU A 139 -7.79 -5.01 7.30
C GLU A 139 -7.03 -4.90 5.96
N PRO A 140 -6.30 -5.93 5.52
CA PRO A 140 -5.60 -5.94 4.23
C PRO A 140 -6.49 -5.51 3.05
N ASP A 141 -7.72 -6.02 3.01
CA ASP A 141 -8.69 -5.76 1.94
C ASP A 141 -9.14 -4.29 1.93
N GLU A 142 -9.22 -3.65 3.10
CA GLU A 142 -9.53 -2.22 3.21
C GLU A 142 -8.44 -1.37 2.57
N LEU A 143 -7.18 -1.67 2.88
CA LEU A 143 -6.03 -0.98 2.31
C LEU A 143 -6.03 -1.13 0.78
N VAL A 144 -6.17 -2.36 0.28
CA VAL A 144 -6.17 -2.63 -1.16
C VAL A 144 -7.32 -1.93 -1.87
N ALA A 145 -8.53 -1.95 -1.29
CA ALA A 145 -9.69 -1.28 -1.87
C ALA A 145 -9.49 0.24 -1.99
N VAL A 146 -8.85 0.86 -0.99
CA VAL A 146 -8.50 2.29 -1.03
C VAL A 146 -7.47 2.57 -2.13
N LEU A 147 -6.39 1.78 -2.18
CA LEU A 147 -5.34 1.97 -3.19
C LEU A 147 -5.89 1.79 -4.61
N ALA A 148 -6.71 0.76 -4.82
CA ALA A 148 -7.32 0.51 -6.11
C ALA A 148 -8.23 1.66 -6.56
N ARG A 149 -9.10 2.14 -5.66
CA ARG A 149 -10.00 3.27 -5.91
C ARG A 149 -9.23 4.53 -6.30
N LEU A 150 -8.17 4.87 -5.57
CA LEU A 150 -7.39 6.09 -5.81
C LEU A 150 -6.52 6.03 -7.06
N THR A 151 -6.18 4.83 -7.53
CA THR A 151 -5.31 4.63 -8.69
C THR A 151 -6.08 4.18 -9.94
N GLY A 152 -7.40 4.04 -9.84
CA GLY A 152 -8.27 3.62 -10.94
C GLY A 152 -8.10 2.14 -11.34
N GLN A 153 -7.53 1.32 -10.46
CA GLN A 153 -7.47 -0.13 -10.64
C GLN A 153 -8.88 -0.72 -10.48
N THR A 154 -9.24 -1.68 -11.32
CA THR A 154 -10.47 -2.47 -11.14
C THR A 154 -10.10 -3.71 -10.33
N ILE A 155 -10.66 -3.80 -9.12
CA ILE A 155 -10.51 -4.93 -8.21
C ILE A 155 -11.73 -5.85 -8.25
#